data_AF-A0A945VSW1-F1
#
_entry.id   AF-A0A945VSW1-F1
#
_cell.length_a   1.000
_cell.length_b   1.000
_cell.length_c   1.000
_cell.angle_alpha   90.00
_cell.angle_beta   90.00
_cell.angle_gamma   90.00
#
_symmetry.space_group_name_H-M   'P 1'
#
loop_
_entity.id
_entity.type
_entity.pdbx_description
1 polymer ?
#
loop_
_entity_poly.entity_id
_entity_poly.type
_entity_poly.pdbx_seq_one_letter_code
_entity_poly.pdbx_strand_id
1 'polypeptide(L)'
;MKHIYNFLKSQKTGIIVGFAVTGLLIIGSLIMNYFPESYEGLSGEDITFFFNEPKLIHTWFYLMFVAFAMYGICIFICTLDSILRKVKARSKKVALYGASIVHIGFLVTLVAHLVGGIWSESGRPITIANAWVQ
;
A
#
# COMPACT_ATOMS: atom_id res chain seq x y z
N MET A 1 10.00 -21.41 -11.02
CA MET A 1 10.66 -20.28 -10.31
C MET A 1 11.06 -19.13 -11.24
N LYS A 2 11.80 -19.37 -12.35
CA LYS A 2 12.23 -18.30 -13.28
C LYS A 2 11.06 -17.47 -13.86
N HIS A 3 9.95 -18.12 -14.18
CA HIS A 3 8.76 -17.46 -14.73
C HIS A 3 8.08 -16.50 -13.74
N ILE A 4 7.95 -16.92 -12.47
CA ILE A 4 7.37 -16.10 -11.38
C ILE A 4 8.27 -14.90 -11.10
N TYR A 5 9.58 -15.11 -11.03
CA TYR A 5 10.54 -14.03 -10.83
C TYR A 5 10.49 -13.00 -11.98
N ASN A 6 10.44 -13.46 -13.23
CA ASN A 6 10.31 -12.57 -14.39
C ASN A 6 8.98 -11.81 -14.39
N PHE A 7 7.90 -12.44 -13.92
CA PHE A 7 6.59 -11.80 -13.77
C PHE A 7 6.61 -10.70 -12.71
N LEU A 8 7.16 -10.98 -11.52
CA LEU A 8 7.25 -10.01 -10.42
C LEU A 8 8.23 -8.85 -10.72
N LYS A 9 9.25 -9.12 -11.53
CA LYS A 9 10.21 -8.12 -12.00
C LYS A 9 9.68 -7.28 -13.18
N SER A 10 8.58 -7.68 -13.80
CA SER A 10 8.06 -7.01 -14.98
C SER A 10 7.46 -5.65 -14.63
N GLN A 11 7.97 -4.60 -15.28
CA GLN A 11 7.42 -3.25 -15.14
C GLN A 11 5.94 -3.19 -15.56
N LYS A 12 5.53 -3.97 -16.57
CA LYS A 12 4.13 -4.04 -17.01
C LYS A 12 3.23 -4.57 -15.89
N THR A 13 3.68 -5.61 -15.19
CA THR A 13 2.96 -6.16 -14.04
C THR A 13 2.84 -5.13 -12.94
N GLY A 14 3.93 -4.44 -12.60
CA GLY A 14 3.90 -3.35 -11.61
C GLY A 14 2.87 -2.27 -11.96
N ILE A 15 2.85 -1.80 -13.22
CA ILE A 15 1.90 -0.78 -13.67
C ILE A 15 0.45 -1.28 -13.55
N ILE A 16 0.16 -2.50 -13.99
CA ILE A 16 -1.20 -3.08 -13.93
C ILE A 16 -1.66 -3.20 -12.48
N VAL A 17 -0.80 -3.72 -11.59
CA VAL A 17 -1.14 -3.86 -10.17
C VAL A 17 -1.31 -2.48 -9.52
N GLY A 18 -0.48 -1.50 -9.88
CA GLY A 18 -0.63 -0.11 -9.41
C GLY A 18 -1.99 0.50 -9.80
N PHE A 19 -2.41 0.35 -11.05
CA PHE A 19 -3.75 0.78 -11.47
C PHE A 19 -4.87 0.02 -10.75
N ALA A 20 -4.70 -1.28 -10.51
CA ALA A 20 -5.67 -2.07 -9.75
C ALA A 20 -5.80 -1.55 -8.30
N VAL A 21 -4.68 -1.25 -7.64
CA VAL A 21 -4.66 -0.64 -6.30
C VAL A 21 -5.41 0.71 -6.32
N THR A 22 -5.10 1.60 -7.27
CA THR A 22 -5.79 2.88 -7.40
C THR A 22 -7.30 2.71 -7.63
N GLY A 23 -7.70 1.79 -8.51
CA GLY A 23 -9.11 1.49 -8.75
C GLY A 23 -9.82 0.98 -7.50
N LEU A 24 -9.18 0.08 -6.74
CA LEU A 24 -9.72 -0.47 -5.50
C LEU A 24 -9.85 0.60 -4.41
N LEU A 25 -8.91 1.55 -4.32
CA LEU A 25 -9.02 2.70 -3.41
C LEU A 25 -10.22 3.58 -3.76
N ILE A 26 -10.44 3.88 -5.04
CA ILE A 26 -11.59 4.67 -5.49
C ILE A 26 -12.89 3.92 -5.18
N ILE A 27 -12.96 2.63 -5.49
CA ILE A 27 -14.13 1.79 -5.21
C ILE A 27 -14.41 1.76 -3.70
N GLY A 28 -13.39 1.54 -2.87
CA GLY A 28 -13.53 1.54 -1.42
C GLY A 28 -14.06 2.87 -0.88
N SER A 29 -13.50 3.99 -1.35
CA SER A 29 -13.97 5.32 -0.99
C SER A 29 -15.44 5.55 -1.35
N LEU A 30 -15.85 5.15 -2.56
CA LEU A 30 -17.25 5.27 -3.00
C LEU A 30 -18.20 4.38 -2.19
N ILE A 31 -17.81 3.13 -1.90
CA ILE A 31 -18.63 2.21 -1.11
C ILE A 31 -18.78 2.73 0.33
N MET A 32 -17.70 3.19 0.95
CA MET A 32 -17.75 3.78 2.30
C MET A 32 -18.61 5.03 2.35
N ASN A 33 -18.56 5.87 1.30
CA ASN A 33 -19.39 7.06 1.20
C ASN A 33 -20.88 6.73 0.99
N TYR A 34 -21.20 5.69 0.21
CA TYR A 34 -22.58 5.33 -0.11
C TYR A 34 -23.26 4.50 1.00
N PHE A 35 -22.51 3.73 1.78
CA PHE A 35 -23.02 2.88 2.85
C PHE A 35 -22.37 3.18 4.21
N PRO A 36 -22.44 4.42 4.73
CA PRO A 36 -21.72 4.82 5.95
C PRO A 36 -22.10 3.98 7.17
N GLU A 37 -23.37 3.58 7.27
CA GLU A 37 -23.92 2.71 8.33
C GLU A 37 -23.17 1.37 8.44
N SER A 38 -22.62 0.86 7.33
CA SER A 38 -21.86 -0.40 7.34
C SER A 38 -20.44 -0.27 7.89
N TYR A 39 -19.99 0.96 8.17
CA TYR A 39 -18.65 1.31 8.64
C TYR A 39 -18.68 2.08 9.97
N GLU A 40 -19.81 2.06 10.69
CA GLU A 40 -19.87 2.61 12.04
C GLU A 40 -18.86 1.90 12.95
N GLY A 41 -18.08 2.67 13.69
CA GLY A 41 -17.01 2.16 14.55
C GLY A 41 -15.66 1.96 13.86
N LEU A 42 -15.55 2.16 12.54
CA LEU A 42 -14.25 2.22 11.86
C LEU A 42 -13.48 3.46 12.34
N SER A 43 -12.41 3.27 13.11
CA SER A 43 -11.58 4.36 13.62
C SER A 43 -10.28 4.51 12.83
N GLY A 44 -10.16 5.60 12.07
CA GLY A 44 -8.91 5.99 11.42
C GLY A 44 -8.32 4.90 10.51
N GLU A 45 -7.12 4.43 10.85
CA GLU A 45 -6.37 3.43 10.08
C GLU A 45 -6.60 1.98 10.54
N ASP A 46 -7.53 1.73 11.46
CA ASP A 46 -7.75 0.39 12.03
C ASP A 46 -8.19 -0.62 10.96
N ILE A 47 -7.23 -1.40 10.46
CA ILE A 47 -7.52 -2.44 9.48
C ILE A 47 -8.12 -3.68 10.11
N THR A 48 -8.04 -3.83 11.43
CA THR A 48 -8.56 -5.01 12.14
C THR A 48 -10.08 -5.05 12.09
N PHE A 49 -10.74 -3.89 12.00
CA PHE A 49 -12.17 -3.75 11.75
C PHE A 49 -12.66 -4.69 10.63
N PHE A 50 -11.96 -4.68 9.48
CA PHE A 50 -12.34 -5.46 8.31
C PHE A 50 -12.17 -6.98 8.51
N PHE A 51 -11.36 -7.42 9.46
CA PHE A 51 -11.15 -8.84 9.75
C PHE A 51 -12.01 -9.34 10.92
N ASN A 52 -12.34 -8.46 11.87
CA ASN A 52 -13.19 -8.78 13.02
C ASN A 52 -14.68 -8.89 12.62
N GLU A 53 -15.14 -8.05 11.69
CA GLU A 53 -16.50 -8.12 11.14
C GLU A 53 -16.49 -8.41 9.63
N PRO A 54 -16.22 -9.65 9.20
CA PRO A 54 -16.16 -9.97 7.79
C PRO A 54 -17.55 -9.84 7.13
N LYS A 55 -17.69 -8.86 6.24
CA LYS A 55 -18.90 -8.61 5.44
C LYS A 55 -18.54 -8.61 3.95
N LEU A 56 -19.47 -9.05 3.11
CA LEU A 56 -19.26 -9.07 1.65
C LEU A 56 -18.98 -7.67 1.08
N ILE A 57 -19.54 -6.63 1.70
CA ILE A 57 -19.28 -5.23 1.32
C ILE A 57 -17.81 -4.82 1.50
N HIS A 58 -17.04 -5.53 2.33
CA HIS A 58 -15.62 -5.30 2.55
C HIS A 58 -14.71 -6.05 1.57
N THR A 59 -15.26 -6.75 0.57
CA THR A 59 -14.47 -7.52 -0.41
C THR A 59 -13.43 -6.65 -1.14
N TRP A 60 -13.76 -5.39 -1.40
CA TRP A 60 -12.82 -4.44 -2.01
C TRP A 60 -11.55 -4.29 -1.18
N PHE A 61 -11.66 -4.30 0.15
CA PHE A 61 -10.53 -4.13 1.06
C PHE A 61 -9.60 -5.35 1.01
N TYR A 62 -10.14 -6.57 1.00
CA TYR A 62 -9.31 -7.78 0.91
C TYR A 62 -8.58 -7.87 -0.44
N LEU A 63 -9.27 -7.52 -1.54
CA LEU A 63 -8.65 -7.42 -2.85
C LEU A 63 -7.55 -6.35 -2.87
N MET A 64 -7.81 -5.20 -2.25
CA MET A 64 -6.85 -4.10 -2.14
C MET A 64 -5.62 -4.53 -1.34
N PHE A 65 -5.81 -5.23 -0.22
CA PHE A 65 -4.73 -5.73 0.62
C PHE A 65 -3.80 -6.67 -0.15
N VAL A 66 -4.38 -7.63 -0.89
CA VAL A 66 -3.62 -8.55 -1.76
C VAL A 66 -2.90 -7.79 -2.88
N ALA A 67 -3.57 -6.81 -3.50
CA ALA A 67 -2.97 -5.98 -4.55
C ALA A 67 -1.80 -5.15 -4.03
N PHE A 68 -1.90 -4.54 -2.85
CA PHE A 68 -0.80 -3.81 -2.20
C PHE A 68 0.36 -4.73 -1.85
N ALA A 69 0.10 -5.91 -1.30
CA ALA A 69 1.14 -6.89 -1.02
C ALA A 69 1.89 -7.30 -2.30
N MET A 70 1.15 -7.59 -3.37
CA MET A 70 1.73 -7.93 -4.67
C MET A 70 2.54 -6.77 -5.25
N TYR A 71 2.02 -5.54 -5.16
CA TYR A 71 2.70 -4.34 -5.64
C TYR A 71 4.00 -4.09 -4.87
N GLY A 72 3.96 -4.20 -3.54
CA GLY A 72 5.13 -4.08 -2.67
C GLY A 72 6.20 -5.11 -3.03
N ILE A 73 5.83 -6.38 -3.25
CA ILE A 73 6.76 -7.42 -3.70
C ILE A 73 7.38 -7.07 -5.06
N CYS A 74 6.58 -6.62 -6.02
CA CYS A 74 7.08 -6.23 -7.35
C CYS A 74 8.09 -5.08 -7.24
N ILE A 75 7.74 -4.01 -6.50
CA ILE A 75 8.62 -2.87 -6.27
C ILE A 75 9.91 -3.29 -5.57
N PHE A 76 9.82 -4.14 -4.54
CA PHE A 76 10.98 -4.62 -3.80
C PHE A 76 11.96 -5.37 -4.71
N ILE A 77 11.46 -6.34 -5.50
CA ILE A 77 12.29 -7.14 -6.41
C ILE A 77 12.91 -6.25 -7.49
N CYS A 78 12.13 -5.35 -8.09
CA CYS A 78 12.62 -4.43 -9.12
C CYS A 78 13.69 -3.47 -8.57
N THR A 79 13.51 -3.01 -7.33
CA THR A 79 14.45 -2.12 -6.66
C THR A 79 15.75 -2.84 -6.31
N LEU A 80 15.66 -4.05 -5.75
CA LEU A 80 16.82 -4.86 -5.43
C LEU A 80 17.65 -5.16 -6.69
N ASP A 81 17.01 -5.61 -7.77
CA ASP A 81 17.65 -5.92 -9.04
C ASP A 81 18.28 -4.68 -9.71
N SER A 82 17.63 -3.51 -9.60
CA SER A 82 18.16 -2.22 -10.03
C SER A 82 19.42 -1.81 -9.23
N ILE A 83 19.38 -1.93 -7.90
CA ILE A 83 20.51 -1.61 -7.02
C ILE A 83 21.67 -2.57 -7.28
N LEU A 84 21.43 -3.87 -7.32
CA LEU A 84 22.45 -4.89 -7.56
C LEU A 84 23.18 -4.66 -8.89
N ARG A 85 22.46 -4.31 -9.96
CA ARG A 85 23.10 -3.96 -11.24
C ARG A 85 24.00 -2.73 -11.13
N LYS A 86 23.54 -1.67 -10.46
CA LYS A 86 24.29 -0.41 -10.32
C LYS A 86 25.53 -0.57 -9.46
N VAL A 87 25.41 -1.34 -8.38
CA VAL A 87 26.54 -1.72 -7.49
C VAL A 87 27.56 -2.54 -8.26
N LYS A 88 27.12 -3.57 -9.01
CA LYS A 88 28.03 -4.38 -9.85
C LYS A 88 28.73 -3.55 -10.92
N ALA A 89 28.03 -2.58 -11.51
CA ALA A 89 28.60 -1.66 -12.50
C ALA A 89 29.45 -0.54 -11.88
N ARG A 90 29.62 -0.49 -10.55
CA ARG A 90 30.32 0.58 -9.80
C ARG A 90 29.87 1.99 -10.21
N SER A 91 28.60 2.16 -10.55
CA SER A 91 28.08 3.44 -11.02
C SER A 91 27.97 4.44 -9.86
N LYS A 92 28.73 5.53 -9.95
CA LYS A 92 28.71 6.65 -8.99
C LYS A 92 27.68 7.73 -9.32
N LYS A 93 26.92 7.58 -10.42
CA LYS A 93 25.93 8.59 -10.85
C LYS A 93 24.70 8.53 -9.95
N VAL A 94 24.62 9.46 -8.99
CA VAL A 94 23.53 9.56 -8.00
C VAL A 94 22.15 9.67 -8.67
N ALA A 95 22.04 10.39 -9.78
CA ALA A 95 20.79 10.54 -10.54
C ALA A 95 20.16 9.20 -10.97
N LEU A 96 20.95 8.15 -11.15
CA LEU A 96 20.44 6.83 -11.50
C LEU A 96 19.69 6.17 -10.34
N TYR A 97 19.90 6.57 -9.09
CA TYR A 97 19.26 5.99 -7.91
C TYR A 97 17.89 6.60 -7.58
N GLY A 98 17.49 7.69 -8.23
CA GLY A 98 16.24 8.40 -7.92
C GLY A 98 15.01 7.49 -7.87
N ALA A 99 14.79 6.67 -8.90
CA ALA A 99 13.68 5.72 -8.93
C ALA A 99 13.73 4.70 -7.76
N SER A 100 14.93 4.24 -7.39
CA SER A 100 15.11 3.31 -6.28
C SER A 100 14.83 3.96 -4.93
N ILE A 101 15.17 5.24 -4.76
CA ILE A 101 14.84 6.00 -3.54
C ILE A 101 13.32 6.15 -3.40
N VAL A 102 12.63 6.52 -4.47
CA VAL A 102 11.16 6.65 -4.46
C VAL A 102 10.49 5.33 -4.11
N HIS A 103 10.95 4.23 -4.71
CA HIS A 103 10.44 2.89 -4.39
C HIS A 103 10.66 2.50 -2.92
N ILE A 104 11.83 2.78 -2.37
CA ILE A 104 12.11 2.52 -0.95
C ILE A 104 11.19 3.37 -0.07
N GLY A 105 11.02 4.66 -0.39
CA GLY A 105 10.10 5.55 0.33
C GLY A 105 8.68 4.99 0.33
N PHE A 106 8.16 4.59 -0.83
CA PHE A 106 6.84 3.97 -0.94
C PHE A 106 6.73 2.68 -0.12
N LEU A 107 7.73 1.80 -0.16
CA LEU A 107 7.73 0.57 0.64
C LEU A 107 7.72 0.86 2.15
N VAL A 108 8.51 1.84 2.60
CA VAL A 108 8.52 2.28 4.00
C VAL A 108 7.15 2.82 4.40
N THR A 109 6.54 3.66 3.57
CA THR A 109 5.18 4.18 3.81
C THR A 109 4.16 3.05 3.90
N LEU A 110 4.22 2.05 3.01
CA LEU A 110 3.30 0.91 3.01
C LEU A 110 3.45 0.06 4.28
N VAL A 111 4.69 -0.17 4.71
CA VAL A 111 4.95 -0.86 5.99
C VAL A 111 4.45 -0.04 7.17
N ALA A 112 4.66 1.29 7.16
CA ALA A 112 4.18 2.17 8.23
C ALA A 112 2.64 2.11 8.37
N HIS A 113 1.90 2.16 7.26
CA HIS A 113 0.43 2.01 7.28
C HIS A 113 0.00 0.61 7.75
N LEU A 114 0.73 -0.45 7.35
CA LEU A 114 0.42 -1.79 7.82
C LEU A 114 0.61 -1.92 9.33
N VAL A 115 1.72 -1.40 9.88
CA VAL A 115 1.98 -1.42 11.32
C VAL A 115 0.98 -0.52 12.05
N GLY A 116 0.76 0.70 11.57
CA GLY A 116 -0.19 1.65 12.14
C GLY A 116 -1.62 1.14 12.16
N GLY A 117 -2.02 0.39 11.12
CA GLY A 117 -3.34 -0.22 11.07
C GLY A 117 -3.52 -1.44 11.97
N ILE A 118 -2.48 -2.24 12.21
CA ILE A 118 -2.54 -3.41 13.11
C ILE A 118 -2.42 -2.99 14.58
N TRP A 119 -1.53 -2.04 14.87
CA TRP A 119 -1.29 -1.48 16.21
C TRP A 119 -2.01 -0.15 16.40
N SER A 120 -3.15 0.05 15.72
CA SER A 120 -3.95 1.25 15.91
C SER A 120 -4.46 1.25 17.35
N GLU A 121 -3.87 2.08 18.21
CA GLU A 121 -4.51 2.40 19.47
C GLU A 121 -5.70 3.30 19.13
N SER A 122 -6.88 2.96 19.65
CA SER A 122 -8.04 3.86 19.68
C SER A 122 -7.79 5.04 20.62
N GLY A 123 -6.70 5.77 20.40
CA GLY A 123 -6.33 6.97 21.11
C GLY A 123 -7.26 8.10 20.69
N ARG A 124 -7.66 8.92 21.66
CA ARG A 124 -8.46 10.14 21.39
C ARG A 124 -7.77 10.97 20.31
N PRO A 125 -8.52 11.53 19.34
CA PRO A 125 -7.95 12.34 18.27
C PRO A 125 -7.08 13.45 18.86
N ILE A 126 -5.86 13.60 18.32
CA ILE A 126 -4.93 14.63 18.73
C ILE A 126 -5.34 15.92 18.01
N THR A 127 -5.93 16.86 18.73
CA THR A 127 -6.33 18.16 18.18
C THR A 127 -5.09 19.02 17.95
N ILE A 128 -4.69 19.23 16.69
CA ILE A 128 -3.72 20.28 16.33
C ILE A 128 -4.55 21.51 15.96
N ALA A 129 -4.59 22.48 16.88
CA ALA A 129 -5.57 23.56 16.95
C ALA A 129 -6.95 23.06 17.40
N ASN A 130 -7.63 23.82 18.26
CA ASN A 130 -8.92 23.52 18.89
C ASN A 130 -10.10 23.48 17.89
N ALA A 131 -9.94 22.90 16.71
CA ALA A 131 -10.96 22.76 15.68
C ALA A 131 -11.08 21.29 15.28
N TRP A 132 -12.31 20.78 15.35
CA TRP A 132 -12.67 19.48 14.80
C TRP A 132 -12.57 19.55 13.28
N VAL A 133 -11.77 18.68 12.67
CA VAL A 133 -11.83 18.42 11.23
C VAL A 133 -12.73 17.20 11.04
N GLN A 134 -13.93 17.44 10.50
CA GLN A 134 -14.87 16.40 10.07
C GLN A 134 -14.44 15.80 8.73
#